data_AF-C4K8H7-F1
#
_entry.id   AF-C4K8H7-F1
#
_cell.length_a   1.000
_cell.length_b   1.000
_cell.length_c   1.000
_cell.angle_alpha   90.00
_cell.angle_beta   90.00
_cell.angle_gamma   90.00
#
_symmetry.space_group_name_H-M   'P 1'
#
loop_
_entity.id
_entity.type
_entity.pdbx_description
1 polymer ?
#
loop_
_entity_poly.entity_id
_entity_poly.type
_entity_poly.pdbx_seq_one_letter_code
_entity_poly.pdbx_strand_id
1 'polypeptide(L)'
;MGAGNDKVVGHSQKRNIFDIGDGIKNFKGGNESDTFIFTGTIVPDKPSVLDGVKGFDFLIANTKPSQSQGGYYIHLKEEYFGFTDSSQKIAILKNIHNVETCSETDDVILGNNQPNILNGNGGYDKLMGFYGNDILVSQAGELDGGEGTDFYRILQNTRSDDATLIIKEENNPEEFSPVFLDYTVNQIISIKRIKQDVFIELRNKNSSITTLTLSDLYIFSTQQQKGTLTAQYIFYTQDGMIFTGLPSEITFNFDNEEPEPLTLIAQYVPNFDKKCHLPKTDSEETPLIIQKMSYQHTPGVIALKDEKKILPDFLKLVPQESGFDDDLQGDDLSNILLSTTGQDRLEGKGGRDIYVVEDRPIAREVRIDNYDAPATGDPEQDILLLPFSLKEIAITQEEDDVIVSHFNSPAEHVTLRLINFMLDKTYRHLSVVDKEGAVHTVSINFRDEAGLISYQLFPNLKLKNEFNHLNHLNQLRQITSEFSEIEEVFHVPGDKVLQTVTPVISS
;
A
#
# COMPACT_ATOMS: atom_id res chain seq x y z
N MET A 1 0.64 22.96 33.56
CA MET A 1 0.95 23.69 34.84
C MET A 1 1.66 25.01 34.52
N GLY A 2 1.68 25.97 35.45
CA GLY A 2 2.18 27.35 35.21
C GLY A 2 3.71 27.50 35.07
N ALA A 3 4.19 28.74 34.99
CA ALA A 3 5.59 29.12 34.72
C ALA A 3 6.61 28.87 35.87
N GLY A 4 6.24 28.10 36.90
CA GLY A 4 7.06 27.84 38.09
C GLY A 4 8.06 26.69 37.92
N ASN A 5 8.86 26.41 38.95
CA ASN A 5 9.68 25.21 38.98
C ASN A 5 8.90 24.08 39.67
N ASP A 6 8.65 22.98 38.97
CA ASP A 6 7.73 21.94 39.42
C ASP A 6 8.40 20.56 39.42
N LYS A 7 7.99 19.71 40.37
CA LYS A 7 8.36 18.30 40.44
C LYS A 7 7.10 17.45 40.58
N VAL A 8 6.86 16.57 39.63
CA VAL A 8 5.65 15.74 39.58
C VAL A 8 6.01 14.30 39.25
N VAL A 9 5.31 13.37 39.90
CA VAL A 9 5.38 11.94 39.62
C VAL A 9 3.96 11.48 39.28
N GLY A 10 3.81 10.89 38.11
CA GLY A 10 2.57 10.33 37.59
C GLY A 10 2.12 9.09 38.34
N HIS A 11 0.91 8.65 38.03
CA HIS A 11 0.36 7.43 38.58
C HIS A 11 1.00 6.21 37.88
N SER A 12 1.51 5.25 38.66
CA SER A 12 2.38 4.18 38.14
C SER A 12 1.72 3.15 37.22
N GLN A 13 0.39 3.06 37.20
CA GLN A 13 -0.38 2.05 36.43
C GLN A 13 -1.44 2.71 35.54
N LYS A 14 -1.21 3.96 35.13
CA LYS A 14 -2.12 4.72 34.26
C LYS A 14 -1.29 5.52 33.28
N ARG A 15 -1.87 5.81 32.12
CA ARG A 15 -1.38 6.86 31.22
C ARG A 15 -1.53 8.21 31.90
N ASN A 16 -0.48 9.01 31.86
CA ASN A 16 -0.39 10.34 32.44
C ASN A 16 -0.16 11.35 31.31
N ILE A 17 -0.76 12.52 31.45
CA ILE A 17 -0.56 13.64 30.54
C ILE A 17 0.00 14.80 31.36
N PHE A 18 1.13 15.35 30.92
CA PHE A 18 1.85 16.43 31.59
C PHE A 18 1.90 17.68 30.71
N ASP A 19 1.25 18.76 31.14
CA ASP A 19 1.41 20.07 30.50
C ASP A 19 2.64 20.80 31.04
N ILE A 20 3.62 20.99 30.17
CA ILE A 20 4.94 21.57 30.45
C ILE A 20 4.98 23.01 29.92
N GLY A 21 4.76 23.97 30.81
CA GLY A 21 5.03 25.39 30.54
C GLY A 21 6.46 25.81 30.94
N ASP A 22 6.72 27.12 30.90
CA ASP A 22 8.03 27.72 31.25
C ASP A 22 8.54 27.34 32.65
N GLY A 23 9.85 27.49 32.87
CA GLY A 23 10.53 27.15 34.13
C GLY A 23 11.10 25.73 34.14
N ILE A 24 11.72 25.33 35.25
CA ILE A 24 12.41 24.03 35.37
C ILE A 24 11.41 22.97 35.82
N LYS A 25 11.24 21.93 35.01
CA LYS A 25 10.29 20.83 35.25
C LYS A 25 11.03 19.52 35.53
N ASN A 26 10.64 18.79 36.56
CA ASN A 26 11.15 17.44 36.87
C ASN A 26 9.97 16.48 36.91
N PHE A 27 9.56 15.98 35.74
CA PHE A 27 8.36 15.17 35.57
C PHE A 27 8.73 13.72 35.30
N LYS A 28 8.06 12.82 36.01
CA LYS A 28 8.28 11.39 35.92
C LYS A 28 6.95 10.67 35.68
N GLY A 29 6.91 9.83 34.66
CA GLY A 29 5.80 8.98 34.26
C GLY A 29 5.56 7.76 35.16
N GLY A 30 4.76 6.83 34.63
CA GLY A 30 4.34 5.55 35.19
C GLY A 30 4.87 4.35 34.39
N ASN A 31 4.09 3.27 34.30
CA ASN A 31 4.46 2.08 33.53
C ASN A 31 3.68 1.94 32.20
N GLU A 32 2.80 2.89 31.93
CA GLU A 32 1.96 2.93 30.73
C GLU A 32 2.46 4.09 29.85
N SER A 33 2.12 4.11 28.55
CA SER A 33 2.46 5.22 27.66
C SER A 33 1.95 6.56 28.17
N ASP A 34 2.89 7.44 28.54
CA ASP A 34 2.65 8.78 29.03
C ASP A 34 2.90 9.83 27.95
N THR A 35 2.37 11.04 28.17
CA THR A 35 2.47 12.15 27.21
C THR A 35 2.96 13.42 27.90
N PHE A 36 3.97 14.04 27.32
CA PHE A 36 4.58 15.29 27.76
C PHE A 36 4.28 16.36 26.71
N ILE A 37 3.39 17.31 27.02
CA ILE A 37 2.96 18.38 26.12
C ILE A 37 3.73 19.65 26.46
N PHE A 38 4.65 20.06 25.59
CA PHE A 38 5.47 21.24 25.74
C PHE A 38 4.81 22.48 25.12
N THR A 39 4.66 23.50 25.95
CA THR A 39 4.07 24.82 25.62
C THR A 39 4.97 25.98 26.05
N GLY A 40 6.20 25.67 26.49
CA GLY A 40 7.16 26.67 26.94
C GLY A 40 7.68 27.54 25.80
N THR A 41 7.97 28.80 26.11
CA THR A 41 8.50 29.80 25.18
C THR A 41 9.88 30.32 25.62
N ILE A 42 10.27 30.06 26.87
CA ILE A 42 11.52 30.53 27.46
C ILE A 42 12.43 29.34 27.76
N VAL A 43 13.68 29.43 27.31
CA VAL A 43 14.71 28.44 27.67
C VAL A 43 15.06 28.60 29.16
N PRO A 44 14.96 27.53 29.97
CA PRO A 44 15.26 27.63 31.39
C PRO A 44 16.77 27.72 31.67
N ASP A 45 17.16 28.40 32.76
CA ASP A 45 18.57 28.52 33.19
C ASP A 45 19.25 27.16 33.47
N LYS A 46 18.46 26.12 33.70
CA LYS A 46 18.88 24.72 33.81
C LYS A 46 17.88 23.84 33.08
N PRO A 47 18.33 22.76 32.42
CA PRO A 47 17.42 21.88 31.71
C PRO A 47 16.42 21.22 32.67
N SER A 48 15.19 21.11 32.20
CA SER A 48 14.18 20.23 32.78
C SER A 48 14.58 18.75 32.64
N VAL A 49 13.89 17.86 33.35
CA VAL A 49 14.01 16.40 33.19
C VAL A 49 12.61 15.85 32.97
N LEU A 50 12.43 15.18 31.83
CA LEU A 50 11.19 14.50 31.45
C LEU A 50 11.51 13.01 31.33
N ASP A 51 10.94 12.19 32.20
CA ASP A 51 11.23 10.76 32.28
C ASP A 51 9.95 9.96 32.14
N GLY A 52 9.76 9.29 30.99
CA GLY A 52 8.62 8.40 30.73
C GLY A 52 8.63 7.12 31.58
N VAL A 53 9.80 6.74 32.11
CA VAL A 53 10.06 5.53 32.90
C VAL A 53 9.90 4.23 32.13
N LYS A 54 8.68 3.88 31.72
CA LYS A 54 8.33 2.66 31.00
C LYS A 54 7.08 2.91 30.20
N GLY A 55 6.94 2.14 29.12
CA GLY A 55 5.88 2.34 28.15
C GLY A 55 6.44 3.00 26.91
N PHE A 56 5.55 3.36 26.00
CA PHE A 56 5.88 3.98 24.73
C PHE A 56 5.49 5.46 24.80
N ASP A 57 6.39 6.27 25.35
CA ASP A 57 6.11 7.63 25.82
C ASP A 57 6.29 8.70 24.73
N PHE A 58 5.47 9.76 24.82
CA PHE A 58 5.35 10.82 23.81
C PHE A 58 5.82 12.18 24.33
N LEU A 59 6.57 12.89 23.50
CA LEU A 59 6.80 14.33 23.60
C LEU A 59 6.05 15.05 22.48
N ILE A 60 5.21 16.02 22.83
CA ILE A 60 4.48 16.87 21.87
C ILE A 60 4.95 18.31 22.07
N ALA A 61 5.66 18.87 21.09
CA ALA A 61 6.16 20.23 21.06
C ALA A 61 5.51 21.01 19.91
N ASN A 62 4.21 21.29 20.02
CA ASN A 62 3.41 21.86 18.94
C ASN A 62 3.23 23.39 19.03
N THR A 63 3.78 24.03 20.06
CA THR A 63 3.74 25.49 20.21
C THR A 63 4.82 26.12 19.36
N LYS A 64 4.47 27.08 18.50
CA LYS A 64 5.44 27.77 17.64
C LYS A 64 6.49 28.54 18.48
N PRO A 65 7.79 28.21 18.40
CA PRO A 65 8.86 28.99 19.00
C PRO A 65 8.94 30.41 18.43
N SER A 66 9.65 31.30 19.13
CA SER A 66 9.96 32.62 18.57
C SER A 66 10.90 32.49 17.37
N GLN A 67 10.86 33.47 16.45
CA GLN A 67 11.71 33.44 15.25
C GLN A 67 13.22 33.34 15.58
N SER A 68 13.67 33.89 16.71
CA SER A 68 15.06 33.80 17.17
C SER A 68 15.46 32.44 17.75
N GLN A 69 14.49 31.55 18.00
CA GLN A 69 14.72 30.19 18.48
C GLN A 69 14.75 29.18 17.32
N GLY A 70 14.19 29.52 16.16
CA GLY A 70 14.07 28.59 15.04
C GLY A 70 13.00 27.54 15.30
N GLY A 71 13.29 26.28 14.98
CA GLY A 71 12.45 25.12 15.29
C GLY A 71 12.87 24.38 16.55
N TYR A 72 12.43 23.15 16.68
CA TYR A 72 12.78 22.21 17.73
C TYR A 72 13.94 21.30 17.31
N TYR A 73 14.88 21.09 18.24
CA TYR A 73 15.96 20.12 18.08
C TYR A 73 15.82 19.05 19.18
N ILE A 74 15.55 17.82 18.76
CA ILE A 74 15.29 16.69 19.64
C ILE A 74 16.20 15.53 19.26
N HIS A 75 16.90 14.95 20.23
CA HIS A 75 17.72 13.77 20.03
C HIS A 75 17.46 12.77 21.16
N LEU A 76 16.71 11.71 20.86
CA LEU A 76 16.26 10.74 21.87
C LEU A 76 17.42 9.92 22.43
N LYS A 77 18.34 9.46 21.56
CA LYS A 77 19.54 8.71 21.97
C LYS A 77 20.46 9.49 22.91
N GLU A 78 20.62 10.79 22.68
CA GLU A 78 21.48 11.69 23.47
C GLU A 78 20.71 12.43 24.58
N GLU A 79 19.47 12.02 24.84
CA GLU A 79 18.59 12.59 25.87
C GLU A 79 18.51 14.14 25.77
N TYR A 80 18.33 14.69 24.56
CA TYR A 80 18.39 16.12 24.30
C TYR A 80 17.05 16.67 23.79
N PHE A 81 16.61 17.79 24.38
CA PHE A 81 15.56 18.64 23.85
C PHE A 81 15.96 20.10 23.93
N GLY A 82 15.88 20.82 22.81
CA GLY A 82 16.19 22.25 22.69
C GLY A 82 15.53 22.88 21.47
N PHE A 83 15.95 24.11 21.16
CA PHE A 83 15.59 24.80 19.92
C PHE A 83 16.75 24.72 18.93
N THR A 84 16.49 24.78 17.61
CA THR A 84 17.53 24.65 16.58
C THR A 84 18.56 25.78 16.63
N ASP A 85 18.13 27.00 16.96
CA ASP A 85 19.00 28.19 16.96
C ASP A 85 19.53 28.53 18.37
N SER A 86 19.41 27.58 19.31
CA SER A 86 19.89 27.72 20.69
C SER A 86 20.81 26.56 21.06
N SER A 87 21.94 26.87 21.72
CA SER A 87 22.82 25.85 22.29
C SER A 87 22.38 25.35 23.67
N GLN A 88 21.37 25.99 24.27
CA GLN A 88 20.87 25.65 25.60
C GLN A 88 19.75 24.62 25.54
N LYS A 89 19.84 23.58 26.39
CA LYS A 89 18.83 22.54 26.55
C LYS A 89 17.58 23.06 27.24
N ILE A 90 16.42 22.79 26.66
CA ILE A 90 15.10 22.92 27.32
C ILE A 90 14.93 21.79 28.34
N ALA A 91 15.21 20.55 27.93
CA ALA A 91 15.07 19.38 28.80
C ALA A 91 16.06 18.26 28.46
N ILE A 92 16.24 17.37 29.44
CA ILE A 92 16.82 16.04 29.29
C ILE A 92 15.66 15.06 29.17
N LEU A 93 15.63 14.29 28.08
CA LEU A 93 14.57 13.33 27.76
C LEU A 93 15.00 11.93 28.16
N LYS A 94 14.20 11.22 28.97
CA LYS A 94 14.47 9.85 29.37
C LYS A 94 13.28 8.97 29.04
N ASN A 95 13.56 7.81 28.43
CA ASN A 95 12.54 6.83 28.04
C ASN A 95 11.44 7.43 27.15
N ILE A 96 11.77 8.41 26.30
CA ILE A 96 10.87 8.98 25.31
C ILE A 96 11.13 8.29 23.98
N HIS A 97 10.06 7.87 23.30
CA HIS A 97 10.14 7.11 22.05
C HIS A 97 9.50 7.86 20.88
N ASN A 98 8.47 8.66 21.17
CA ASN A 98 7.68 9.32 20.15
C ASN A 98 7.75 10.83 20.29
N VAL A 99 7.82 11.51 19.17
CA VAL A 99 7.97 12.96 19.10
C VAL A 99 7.03 13.52 18.05
N GLU A 100 6.32 14.57 18.41
CA GLU A 100 5.56 15.41 17.50
C GLU A 100 5.99 16.87 17.67
N THR A 101 6.29 17.57 16.59
CA THR A 101 6.71 18.98 16.61
C THR A 101 5.73 19.91 15.88
N CYS A 102 6.07 21.18 15.71
CA CYS A 102 5.13 22.22 15.30
C CYS A 102 5.07 22.33 13.77
N SER A 103 3.85 22.32 13.20
CA SER A 103 3.66 22.39 11.75
C SER A 103 4.12 23.68 11.06
N GLU A 104 4.57 24.67 11.84
CA GLU A 104 4.98 25.98 11.36
C GLU A 104 6.50 26.21 11.43
N THR A 105 7.26 25.22 11.88
CA THR A 105 8.72 25.30 12.02
C THR A 105 9.44 24.26 11.19
N ASP A 106 10.74 24.46 11.02
CA ASP A 106 11.61 23.50 10.37
C ASP A 106 12.38 22.80 11.51
N ASP A 107 12.04 21.54 11.80
CA ASP A 107 12.47 20.84 13.01
C ASP A 107 13.53 19.77 12.73
N VAL A 108 14.30 19.39 13.76
CA VAL A 108 15.27 18.29 13.69
C VAL A 108 14.94 17.27 14.77
N ILE A 109 14.56 16.06 14.37
CA ILE A 109 14.18 14.99 15.27
C ILE A 109 15.04 13.77 14.97
N LEU A 110 15.89 13.41 15.93
CA LEU A 110 16.79 12.25 15.84
C LEU A 110 16.33 11.22 16.86
N GLY A 111 16.02 10.02 16.39
CA GLY A 111 15.51 8.90 17.16
C GLY A 111 16.54 8.28 18.11
N ASN A 112 16.34 7.00 18.39
CA ASN A 112 17.21 6.15 19.19
C ASN A 112 17.33 4.76 18.56
N ASN A 113 17.83 3.78 19.31
CA ASN A 113 18.01 2.43 18.78
C ASN A 113 16.80 1.51 19.02
N GLN A 114 15.61 2.08 19.20
CA GLN A 114 14.34 1.40 19.40
C GLN A 114 13.34 1.95 18.39
N PRO A 115 12.23 1.24 18.11
CA PRO A 115 11.14 1.79 17.30
C PRO A 115 10.70 3.17 17.82
N ASN A 116 10.55 4.13 16.92
CA ASN A 116 10.17 5.50 17.20
C ASN A 116 9.04 5.96 16.27
N ILE A 117 8.22 6.89 16.75
CA ILE A 117 7.28 7.64 15.91
C ILE A 117 7.74 9.08 15.89
N LEU A 118 8.27 9.53 14.76
CA LEU A 118 8.82 10.86 14.56
C LEU A 118 7.90 11.64 13.61
N ASN A 119 7.22 12.65 14.13
CA ASN A 119 6.31 13.48 13.36
C ASN A 119 6.76 14.95 13.38
N GLY A 120 7.37 15.39 12.27
CA GLY A 120 7.72 16.79 12.04
C GLY A 120 6.50 17.68 11.74
N ASN A 121 5.36 17.06 11.42
CA ASN A 121 4.18 17.71 10.88
C ASN A 121 4.50 18.49 9.60
N GLY A 122 4.58 19.80 9.66
CA GLY A 122 4.71 20.69 8.52
C GLY A 122 6.00 21.48 8.63
N GLY A 123 6.49 21.99 7.50
CA GLY A 123 7.80 22.62 7.43
C GLY A 123 8.83 21.74 6.77
N TYR A 124 10.08 22.21 6.74
CA TYR A 124 11.21 21.46 6.20
C TYR A 124 11.92 20.75 7.35
N ASP A 125 11.53 19.52 7.63
CA ASP A 125 12.01 18.79 8.80
C ASP A 125 13.16 17.86 8.45
N LYS A 126 14.00 17.56 9.43
CA LYS A 126 15.00 16.48 9.34
C LYS A 126 14.68 15.42 10.38
N LEU A 127 14.23 14.25 9.92
CA LEU A 127 13.89 13.10 10.76
C LEU A 127 14.87 11.96 10.49
N MET A 128 15.40 11.36 11.56
CA MET A 128 16.30 10.20 11.47
C MET A 128 15.88 9.14 12.50
N GLY A 129 15.51 7.95 12.06
CA GLY A 129 15.06 6.85 12.92
C GLY A 129 16.22 6.17 13.68
N PHE A 130 17.28 5.83 12.95
CA PHE A 130 18.47 5.06 13.36
C PHE A 130 18.30 3.54 13.32
N TYR A 131 17.90 2.89 14.41
CA TYR A 131 17.73 1.42 14.45
C TYR A 131 16.33 1.10 14.96
N GLY A 132 15.73 0.07 14.38
CA GLY A 132 14.37 -0.34 14.69
C GLY A 132 13.43 0.02 13.55
N ASN A 133 12.18 -0.43 13.65
CA ASN A 133 11.17 -0.12 12.64
C ASN A 133 10.48 1.18 13.03
N ASP A 134 10.85 2.27 12.37
CA ASP A 134 10.44 3.62 12.71
C ASP A 134 9.28 4.12 11.84
N ILE A 135 8.47 5.04 12.38
CA ILE A 135 7.43 5.76 11.63
C ILE A 135 7.85 7.21 11.49
N LEU A 136 8.16 7.65 10.27
CA LEU A 136 8.61 9.00 9.95
C LEU A 136 7.52 9.75 9.17
N VAL A 137 7.10 10.90 9.69
CA VAL A 137 5.96 11.67 9.18
C VAL A 137 6.39 13.10 8.93
N SER A 138 6.33 13.56 7.68
CA SER A 138 6.60 14.95 7.36
C SER A 138 5.92 15.39 6.06
N GLN A 139 5.83 16.70 5.89
CA GLN A 139 5.35 17.39 4.71
C GLN A 139 6.48 17.69 3.72
N ALA A 140 7.67 18.04 4.19
CA ALA A 140 8.85 18.38 3.40
C ALA A 140 10.13 18.19 4.22
N GLY A 141 11.28 18.04 3.56
CA GLY A 141 12.57 17.90 4.22
C GLY A 141 13.27 16.58 3.93
N GLU A 142 13.90 15.99 4.95
CA GLU A 142 14.74 14.79 4.85
C GLU A 142 14.31 13.74 5.88
N LEU A 143 13.98 12.54 5.40
CA LEU A 143 13.62 11.37 6.19
C LEU A 143 14.67 10.28 5.95
N ASP A 144 15.32 9.86 7.01
CA ASP A 144 16.31 8.78 7.01
C ASP A 144 15.80 7.70 7.98
N GLY A 145 15.36 6.56 7.42
CA GLY A 145 14.81 5.47 8.23
C GLY A 145 15.89 4.87 9.11
N GLY A 146 16.89 4.29 8.46
CA GLY A 146 18.07 3.71 9.10
C GLY A 146 18.05 2.19 8.93
N GLU A 147 18.50 1.47 9.96
CA GLU A 147 18.41 0.01 9.96
C GLU A 147 17.05 -0.45 10.50
N GLY A 148 16.24 -1.08 9.66
CA GLY A 148 14.93 -1.62 10.01
C GLY A 148 14.01 -1.63 8.80
N THR A 149 12.76 -2.04 9.00
CA THR A 149 11.70 -1.79 8.02
C THR A 149 10.97 -0.53 8.42
N ASP A 150 11.25 0.59 7.75
CA ASP A 150 10.71 1.89 8.13
C ASP A 150 9.44 2.28 7.35
N PHE A 151 8.62 3.09 8.01
CA PHE A 151 7.32 3.51 7.53
C PHE A 151 7.33 5.03 7.33
N TYR A 152 6.99 5.46 6.13
CA TYR A 152 6.96 6.87 5.79
C TYR A 152 5.53 7.33 5.57
N ARG A 153 5.14 8.46 6.14
CA ARG A 153 3.88 9.14 5.79
C ARG A 153 4.15 10.53 5.26
N ILE A 154 3.72 10.74 4.02
CA ILE A 154 3.96 11.95 3.25
C ILE A 154 2.71 12.83 3.30
N LEU A 155 2.81 13.94 4.03
CA LEU A 155 1.70 14.87 4.20
C LEU A 155 1.53 15.79 2.99
N GLN A 156 0.34 16.37 2.87
CA GLN A 156 0.03 17.42 1.89
C GLN A 156 0.75 18.71 2.27
N ASN A 157 1.47 19.31 1.33
CA ASN A 157 2.02 20.64 1.51
C ASN A 157 0.92 21.69 1.67
N THR A 158 0.99 22.40 2.80
CA THR A 158 0.09 23.51 3.13
C THR A 158 0.67 24.87 2.79
N ARG A 159 1.99 24.97 2.54
CA ARG A 159 2.68 26.21 2.13
C ARG A 159 2.41 26.53 0.65
N SER A 160 2.46 27.81 0.26
CA SER A 160 2.15 28.24 -1.11
C SER A 160 3.20 27.82 -2.15
N ASP A 161 4.45 27.68 -1.72
CA ASP A 161 5.57 27.31 -2.58
C ASP A 161 5.67 25.79 -2.71
N ASP A 162 6.32 25.33 -3.77
CA ASP A 162 6.61 23.91 -3.96
C ASP A 162 7.50 23.36 -2.83
N ALA A 163 7.31 22.08 -2.54
CA ALA A 163 8.01 21.37 -1.47
C ALA A 163 8.92 20.28 -2.04
N THR A 164 9.98 19.96 -1.32
CA THR A 164 10.86 18.82 -1.59
C THR A 164 10.90 17.93 -0.37
N LEU A 165 10.78 16.62 -0.57
CA LEU A 165 10.92 15.63 0.49
C LEU A 165 11.84 14.52 0.01
N ILE A 166 12.82 14.16 0.81
CA ILE A 166 13.80 13.13 0.47
C ILE A 166 13.63 11.98 1.46
N ILE A 167 13.50 10.76 0.94
CA ILE A 167 13.57 9.52 1.72
C ILE A 167 14.90 8.84 1.43
N LYS A 168 15.54 8.37 2.50
CA LYS A 168 16.73 7.53 2.49
C LYS A 168 16.49 6.30 3.34
N GLU A 169 16.95 5.18 2.82
CA GLU A 169 16.88 3.87 3.45
C GLU A 169 18.26 3.21 3.42
N GLU A 170 18.52 2.34 4.41
CA GLU A 170 19.70 1.47 4.37
C GLU A 170 19.50 0.37 3.31
N ASN A 171 20.60 -0.21 2.83
CA ASN A 171 20.54 -1.20 1.75
C ASN A 171 19.91 -2.52 2.23
N ASN A 172 18.60 -2.69 2.00
CA ASN A 172 17.88 -3.94 2.16
C ASN A 172 16.85 -4.16 1.04
N PRO A 173 17.24 -4.75 -0.11
CA PRO A 173 16.34 -4.91 -1.23
C PRO A 173 15.37 -6.10 -1.07
N GLU A 174 15.39 -6.84 0.04
CA GLU A 174 14.47 -7.96 0.27
C GLU A 174 13.18 -7.54 0.97
N GLU A 175 13.21 -6.43 1.72
CA GLU A 175 12.06 -5.91 2.48
C GLU A 175 11.47 -4.66 1.81
N PHE A 176 10.16 -4.47 2.01
CA PHE A 176 9.44 -3.32 1.48
C PHE A 176 9.20 -2.29 2.59
N SER A 177 9.73 -1.08 2.40
CA SER A 177 9.42 0.05 3.26
C SER A 177 8.09 0.70 2.84
N PRO A 178 7.06 0.74 3.72
CA PRO A 178 5.76 1.30 3.37
C PRO A 178 5.77 2.83 3.29
N VAL A 179 5.20 3.37 2.22
CA VAL A 179 5.06 4.81 2.01
C VAL A 179 3.59 5.19 1.87
N PHE A 180 3.03 5.78 2.92
CA PHE A 180 1.67 6.30 2.94
C PHE A 180 1.63 7.72 2.40
N LEU A 181 0.98 7.89 1.25
CA LEU A 181 0.73 9.17 0.63
C LEU A 181 -0.64 9.68 1.09
N ASP A 182 -0.68 10.86 1.74
CA ASP A 182 -1.92 11.61 1.98
C ASP A 182 -2.46 12.25 0.67
N TYR A 183 -2.25 11.58 -0.45
CA TYR A 183 -2.57 11.97 -1.82
C TYR A 183 -3.42 10.86 -2.44
N THR A 184 -4.35 11.26 -3.30
CA THR A 184 -5.07 10.31 -4.17
C THR A 184 -4.21 9.90 -5.36
N VAL A 185 -4.53 8.78 -6.01
CA VAL A 185 -3.80 8.32 -7.20
C VAL A 185 -3.73 9.37 -8.31
N ASN A 186 -4.79 10.16 -8.49
CA ASN A 186 -4.87 11.23 -9.50
C ASN A 186 -4.06 12.48 -9.15
N GLN A 187 -3.54 12.58 -7.93
CA GLN A 187 -2.62 13.64 -7.53
C GLN A 187 -1.16 13.26 -7.84
N ILE A 188 -0.86 12.01 -8.18
CA ILE A 188 0.47 11.62 -8.64
C ILE A 188 0.59 12.09 -10.10
N ILE A 189 1.54 12.98 -10.37
CA ILE A 189 1.75 13.60 -11.69
C ILE A 189 2.69 12.76 -12.52
N SER A 190 3.80 12.31 -11.92
CA SER A 190 4.82 11.53 -12.60
C SER A 190 5.62 10.70 -11.61
N ILE A 191 6.16 9.58 -12.10
CA ILE A 191 7.19 8.78 -11.45
C ILE A 191 8.30 8.61 -12.47
N LYS A 192 9.49 9.11 -12.16
CA LYS A 192 10.63 9.10 -13.09
C LYS A 192 11.93 8.86 -12.36
N ARG A 193 12.85 8.19 -13.03
CA ARG A 193 14.22 7.99 -12.57
C ARG A 193 15.13 9.03 -13.20
N ILE A 194 16.05 9.58 -12.42
CA ILE A 194 17.19 10.35 -12.91
C ILE A 194 18.42 9.83 -12.18
N LYS A 195 19.40 9.28 -12.92
CA LYS A 195 20.58 8.62 -12.34
C LYS A 195 20.19 7.53 -11.32
N GLN A 196 20.60 7.70 -10.07
CA GLN A 196 20.38 6.75 -8.98
C GLN A 196 19.09 7.01 -8.18
N ASP A 197 18.39 8.11 -8.46
CA ASP A 197 17.25 8.55 -7.67
C ASP A 197 15.95 8.35 -8.44
N VAL A 198 14.87 8.15 -7.69
CA VAL A 198 13.50 8.14 -8.22
C VAL A 198 12.75 9.35 -7.69
N PHE A 199 12.13 10.09 -8.60
CA PHE A 199 11.36 11.29 -8.33
C PHE A 199 9.88 11.00 -8.56
N ILE A 200 9.06 11.36 -7.58
CA ILE A 200 7.61 11.29 -7.62
C ILE A 200 7.08 12.72 -7.44
N GLU A 201 6.41 13.23 -8.46
CA GLU A 201 5.79 14.57 -8.41
C GLU A 201 4.34 14.44 -7.95
N LEU A 202 4.00 15.11 -6.85
CA LEU A 202 2.69 15.04 -6.21
C LEU A 202 2.02 16.41 -6.22
N ARG A 203 0.78 16.48 -6.71
CA ARG A 203 -0.03 17.70 -6.69
C ARG A 203 -0.75 17.85 -5.35
N ASN A 204 -0.44 18.93 -4.65
CA ASN A 204 -1.13 19.26 -3.41
C ASN A 204 -2.53 19.83 -3.64
N LYS A 205 -3.37 19.79 -2.60
CA LYS A 205 -4.71 20.40 -2.61
C LYS A 205 -4.68 21.91 -2.88
N ASN A 206 -3.60 22.58 -2.48
CA ASN A 206 -3.37 24.01 -2.75
C ASN A 206 -2.75 24.28 -4.13
N SER A 207 -2.61 23.26 -4.98
CA SER A 207 -1.98 23.27 -6.31
C SER A 207 -0.46 23.40 -6.36
N SER A 208 0.24 23.55 -5.23
CA SER A 208 1.70 23.44 -5.20
C SER A 208 2.13 22.00 -5.52
N ILE A 209 3.38 21.81 -5.90
CA ILE A 209 3.96 20.48 -6.14
C ILE A 209 4.84 20.08 -4.96
N THR A 210 4.72 18.83 -4.52
CA THR A 210 5.71 18.17 -3.67
C THR A 210 6.52 17.23 -4.56
N THR A 211 7.84 17.43 -4.61
CA THR A 211 8.76 16.48 -5.24
C THR A 211 9.28 15.54 -4.16
N LEU A 212 8.79 14.31 -4.16
CA LEU A 212 9.30 13.23 -3.32
C LEU A 212 10.45 12.53 -4.05
N THR A 213 11.62 12.48 -3.41
CA THR A 213 12.83 11.83 -3.93
C THR A 213 13.15 10.61 -3.08
N LEU A 214 13.22 9.44 -3.71
CA LEU A 214 13.85 8.26 -3.13
C LEU A 214 15.34 8.34 -3.52
N SER A 215 16.17 8.73 -2.56
CA SER A 215 17.58 9.06 -2.79
C SER A 215 18.45 7.82 -2.79
N ASP A 216 19.44 7.79 -3.67
CA ASP A 216 20.49 6.76 -3.74
C ASP A 216 19.93 5.33 -3.89
N LEU A 217 18.77 5.22 -4.55
CA LEU A 217 18.00 3.98 -4.68
C LEU A 217 18.68 2.91 -5.56
N TYR A 218 19.64 3.32 -6.37
CA TYR A 218 20.38 2.42 -7.26
C TYR A 218 21.88 2.56 -7.11
N ILE A 219 22.57 1.47 -6.74
CA ILE A 219 24.03 1.41 -6.71
C ILE A 219 24.56 0.89 -8.03
N PHE A 220 25.45 1.67 -8.67
CA PHE A 220 26.03 1.31 -9.95
C PHE A 220 27.27 0.42 -9.84
N SER A 221 27.28 -0.67 -10.63
CA SER A 221 28.45 -1.52 -10.83
C SER A 221 29.12 -1.25 -12.18
N THR A 222 30.34 -0.73 -12.16
CA THR A 222 31.17 -0.48 -13.36
C THR A 222 31.52 -1.74 -14.13
N GLN A 223 31.57 -2.90 -13.46
CA GLN A 223 31.88 -4.18 -14.09
C GLN A 223 30.71 -4.71 -14.92
N GLN A 224 29.48 -4.49 -14.47
CA GLN A 224 28.27 -4.99 -15.11
C GLN A 224 27.56 -3.92 -15.98
N GLN A 225 27.96 -2.66 -15.84
CA GLN A 225 27.29 -1.50 -16.45
C GLN A 225 25.79 -1.42 -16.09
N LYS A 226 25.45 -1.82 -14.87
CA LYS A 226 24.09 -1.87 -14.35
C LYS A 226 24.01 -1.23 -12.96
N GLY A 227 22.91 -0.53 -12.70
CA GLY A 227 22.49 -0.12 -11.36
C GLY A 227 21.62 -1.21 -10.74
N THR A 228 21.85 -1.55 -9.48
CA THR A 228 21.04 -2.51 -8.73
C THR A 228 20.25 -1.77 -7.67
N LEU A 229 18.96 -2.11 -7.53
CA LEU A 229 18.08 -1.55 -6.52
C LEU A 229 18.58 -1.87 -5.11
N THR A 230 18.54 -0.88 -4.22
CA THR A 230 19.05 -1.01 -2.84
C THR A 230 17.97 -1.19 -1.78
N ALA A 231 16.78 -0.65 -2.02
CA ALA A 231 15.64 -0.73 -1.13
C ALA A 231 14.35 -0.89 -1.97
N GLN A 232 13.36 -1.60 -1.44
CA GLN A 232 12.05 -1.67 -2.07
C GLN A 232 11.04 -0.81 -1.32
N TYR A 233 10.11 -0.22 -2.06
CA TYR A 233 9.03 0.58 -1.50
C TYR A 233 7.68 0.07 -1.99
N ILE A 234 6.70 0.14 -1.10
CA ILE A 234 5.30 -0.08 -1.42
C ILE A 234 4.51 1.17 -1.04
N PHE A 235 3.78 1.72 -2.01
CA PHE A 235 3.10 2.99 -1.85
C PHE A 235 1.62 2.79 -1.63
N TYR A 236 1.05 3.53 -0.69
CA TYR A 236 -0.37 3.54 -0.36
C TYR A 236 -0.93 4.93 -0.60
N THR A 237 -2.03 5.03 -1.32
CA THR A 237 -2.74 6.30 -1.54
C THR A 237 -3.94 6.42 -0.62
N GLN A 238 -4.41 7.65 -0.40
CA GLN A 238 -5.58 7.92 0.44
C GLN A 238 -6.88 7.28 -0.11
N ASP A 239 -6.95 7.02 -1.41
CA ASP A 239 -8.11 6.48 -2.12
C ASP A 239 -7.98 4.99 -2.47
N GLY A 240 -7.15 4.25 -1.71
CA GLY A 240 -7.11 2.80 -1.69
C GLY A 240 -6.27 2.14 -2.77
N MET A 241 -5.47 2.91 -3.51
CA MET A 241 -4.47 2.33 -4.42
C MET A 241 -3.22 1.94 -3.68
N ILE A 242 -2.72 0.75 -3.98
CA ILE A 242 -1.40 0.25 -3.61
C ILE A 242 -0.58 0.13 -4.88
N PHE A 243 0.68 0.57 -4.90
CA PHE A 243 1.54 0.35 -6.06
C PHE A 243 3.01 0.09 -5.69
N THR A 244 3.70 -0.68 -6.53
CA THR A 244 5.10 -1.10 -6.37
C THR A 244 5.68 -1.60 -7.71
N GLY A 245 6.86 -2.23 -7.68
CA GLY A 245 7.50 -2.82 -8.86
C GLY A 245 8.58 -1.94 -9.47
N LEU A 246 9.35 -1.26 -8.62
CA LEU A 246 10.55 -0.56 -9.05
C LEU A 246 11.49 -1.56 -9.77
N PRO A 247 12.12 -1.18 -10.90
CA PRO A 247 13.03 -2.07 -11.60
C PRO A 247 14.16 -2.54 -10.67
N SER A 248 14.40 -3.85 -10.58
CA SER A 248 15.49 -4.41 -9.76
C SER A 248 16.88 -4.09 -10.32
N GLU A 249 16.95 -3.91 -11.64
CA GLU A 249 18.15 -3.50 -12.37
C GLU A 249 17.81 -2.39 -13.36
N ILE A 250 18.72 -1.43 -13.49
CA ILE A 250 18.64 -0.35 -14.46
C ILE A 250 19.92 -0.28 -15.28
N THR A 251 19.84 0.26 -16.49
CA THR A 251 21.03 0.67 -17.23
C THR A 251 21.42 2.09 -16.83
N PHE A 252 22.71 2.29 -16.59
CA PHE A 252 23.23 3.60 -16.19
C PHE A 252 24.00 4.19 -17.37
N ASN A 253 23.61 5.39 -17.77
CA ASN A 253 24.34 6.16 -18.76
C ASN A 253 24.94 7.39 -18.04
N PHE A 254 26.26 7.39 -17.83
CA PHE A 254 26.95 8.50 -17.17
C PHE A 254 26.89 9.80 -17.96
N ASP A 255 26.68 9.71 -19.26
CA ASP A 255 26.69 10.87 -20.16
C ASP A 255 25.30 11.46 -20.39
N ASN A 256 24.23 10.78 -19.90
CA ASN A 256 22.86 11.23 -20.11
C ASN A 256 22.11 11.43 -18.78
N GLU A 257 21.63 12.65 -18.56
CA GLU A 257 20.82 13.06 -17.41
C GLU A 257 19.31 13.06 -17.71
N GLU A 258 18.90 12.51 -18.86
CA GLU A 258 17.49 12.51 -19.26
C GLU A 258 16.61 11.73 -18.27
N PRO A 259 15.48 12.32 -17.82
CA PRO A 259 14.52 11.62 -16.99
C PRO A 259 13.90 10.44 -17.72
N GLU A 260 13.91 9.28 -17.08
CA GLU A 260 13.28 8.06 -17.56
C GLU A 260 11.95 7.84 -16.80
N PRO A 261 10.78 7.92 -17.45
CA PRO A 261 9.52 7.56 -16.83
C PRO A 261 9.52 6.09 -16.40
N LEU A 262 9.00 5.80 -15.20
CA LEU A 262 8.84 4.43 -14.71
C LEU A 262 7.38 4.00 -14.80
N THR A 263 7.13 2.75 -15.18
CA THR A 263 5.81 2.13 -15.08
C THR A 263 5.81 1.16 -13.89
N LEU A 264 4.88 1.36 -12.96
CA LEU A 264 4.72 0.54 -11.77
C LEU A 264 3.41 -0.27 -11.84
N ILE A 265 3.33 -1.31 -11.04
CA ILE A 265 2.14 -2.15 -10.90
C ILE A 265 1.28 -1.60 -9.77
N ALA A 266 -0.02 -1.47 -10.00
CA ALA A 266 -0.98 -0.96 -9.03
C ALA A 266 -2.13 -1.94 -8.79
N GLN A 267 -2.66 -1.95 -7.58
CA GLN A 267 -3.82 -2.72 -7.15
C GLN A 267 -4.76 -1.83 -6.36
N TYR A 268 -6.04 -2.18 -6.34
CA TYR A 268 -7.04 -1.50 -5.53
C TYR A 268 -7.43 -2.36 -4.34
N VAL A 269 -7.32 -1.80 -3.14
CA VAL A 269 -7.74 -2.46 -1.91
C VAL A 269 -8.79 -1.59 -1.22
N PRO A 270 -10.08 -1.97 -1.30
CA PRO A 270 -11.17 -1.12 -0.82
C PRO A 270 -11.08 -0.77 0.67
N ASN A 271 -10.49 -1.64 1.48
CA ASN A 271 -10.31 -1.42 2.92
C ASN A 271 -9.40 -0.22 3.24
N PHE A 272 -8.53 0.18 2.30
CA PHE A 272 -7.67 1.36 2.44
C PHE A 272 -8.26 2.62 1.80
N ASP A 273 -9.36 2.51 1.05
CA ASP A 273 -10.05 3.69 0.53
C ASP A 273 -10.89 4.33 1.64
N LYS A 274 -10.45 5.50 2.12
CA LYS A 274 -11.15 6.25 3.18
C LYS A 274 -12.59 6.64 2.82
N LYS A 275 -12.94 6.64 1.53
CA LYS A 275 -14.32 6.92 1.06
C LYS A 275 -15.14 5.65 0.85
N CYS A 276 -14.52 4.49 0.77
CA CYS A 276 -15.24 3.25 0.62
C CYS A 276 -15.90 2.88 1.95
N HIS A 277 -17.23 2.78 1.94
CA HIS A 277 -18.00 2.32 3.09
C HIS A 277 -18.24 0.82 2.96
N LEU A 278 -17.54 0.04 3.79
CA LEU A 278 -17.78 -1.38 3.92
C LEU A 278 -19.17 -1.61 4.56
N PRO A 279 -19.98 -2.54 4.02
CA PRO A 279 -21.28 -2.84 4.57
C PRO A 279 -21.14 -3.36 6.02
N LYS A 280 -21.98 -2.85 6.93
CA LYS A 280 -21.93 -3.19 8.36
C LYS A 280 -22.80 -4.38 8.73
N THR A 281 -23.68 -4.81 7.82
CA THR A 281 -24.63 -5.91 8.02
C THR A 281 -24.87 -6.65 6.71
N ASP A 282 -25.24 -7.93 6.79
CA ASP A 282 -25.59 -8.77 5.62
C ASP A 282 -26.81 -8.26 4.82
N SER A 283 -27.55 -7.28 5.35
CA SER A 283 -28.72 -6.67 4.68
C SER A 283 -28.39 -5.47 3.79
N GLU A 284 -27.16 -4.96 3.82
CA GLU A 284 -26.72 -3.90 2.92
C GLU A 284 -26.27 -4.50 1.59
N GLU A 285 -26.65 -3.88 0.46
CA GLU A 285 -26.17 -4.32 -0.86
C GLU A 285 -24.64 -4.33 -0.89
N THR A 286 -24.06 -5.47 -1.25
CA THR A 286 -22.63 -5.62 -1.48
C THR A 286 -22.21 -4.68 -2.61
N PRO A 287 -21.20 -3.81 -2.42
CA PRO A 287 -20.75 -2.92 -3.47
C PRO A 287 -20.17 -3.74 -4.63
N LEU A 288 -20.66 -3.50 -5.86
CA LEU A 288 -19.98 -4.00 -7.06
C LEU A 288 -18.76 -3.13 -7.35
N ILE A 289 -17.60 -3.77 -7.50
CA ILE A 289 -16.34 -3.09 -7.82
C ILE A 289 -15.89 -3.52 -9.21
N ILE A 290 -15.81 -2.56 -10.13
CA ILE A 290 -15.36 -2.82 -11.50
C ILE A 290 -13.88 -2.43 -11.59
N GLN A 291 -13.02 -3.36 -11.99
CA GLN A 291 -11.59 -3.17 -12.13
C GLN A 291 -11.16 -3.56 -13.53
N LYS A 292 -10.64 -2.60 -14.31
CA LYS A 292 -10.26 -2.79 -15.70
C LYS A 292 -8.80 -2.46 -15.92
N MET A 293 -8.01 -3.45 -16.34
CA MET A 293 -6.60 -3.26 -16.69
C MET A 293 -6.41 -2.19 -17.76
N SER A 294 -5.27 -1.51 -17.68
CA SER A 294 -4.78 -0.63 -18.74
C SER A 294 -4.31 -1.46 -19.93
N TYR A 295 -4.63 -1.05 -21.15
CA TYR A 295 -4.06 -1.64 -22.36
C TYR A 295 -3.69 -0.57 -23.38
N GLN A 296 -2.44 -0.60 -23.87
CA GLN A 296 -1.89 0.40 -24.80
C GLN A 296 -2.11 1.84 -24.31
N HIS A 297 -3.00 2.60 -24.96
CA HIS A 297 -3.33 3.99 -24.61
C HIS A 297 -4.60 4.12 -23.76
N THR A 298 -5.17 3.00 -23.31
CA THR A 298 -6.34 3.00 -22.41
C THR A 298 -5.86 2.91 -20.97
N PRO A 299 -6.22 3.88 -20.11
CA PRO A 299 -5.82 3.87 -18.72
C PRO A 299 -6.55 2.79 -17.94
N GLY A 300 -5.93 2.31 -16.87
CA GLY A 300 -6.59 1.44 -15.90
C GLY A 300 -7.76 2.17 -15.23
N VAL A 301 -8.83 1.47 -14.94
CA VAL A 301 -10.05 2.06 -14.37
C VAL A 301 -10.53 1.25 -13.19
N ILE A 302 -10.94 1.95 -12.13
CA ILE A 302 -11.72 1.38 -11.03
C ILE A 302 -13.03 2.15 -10.95
N ALA A 303 -14.16 1.44 -10.96
CA ALA A 303 -15.47 2.04 -10.71
C ALA A 303 -16.10 1.43 -9.46
N LEU A 304 -16.59 2.29 -8.58
CA LEU A 304 -17.28 1.95 -7.35
C LEU A 304 -18.55 2.79 -7.28
N LYS A 305 -19.72 2.17 -7.48
CA LYS A 305 -21.01 2.88 -7.55
C LYS A 305 -20.95 4.00 -8.61
N ASP A 306 -21.09 5.26 -8.21
CA ASP A 306 -21.05 6.44 -9.09
C ASP A 306 -19.64 7.05 -9.22
N GLU A 307 -18.65 6.57 -8.46
CA GLU A 307 -17.27 7.06 -8.54
C GLU A 307 -16.46 6.25 -9.55
N LYS A 308 -15.71 6.95 -10.40
CA LYS A 308 -14.78 6.38 -11.37
C LYS A 308 -13.38 6.94 -11.14
N LYS A 309 -12.42 6.07 -10.86
CA LYS A 309 -11.00 6.37 -10.76
C LYS A 309 -10.32 5.95 -12.06
N ILE A 310 -9.57 6.85 -12.67
CA ILE A 310 -8.80 6.60 -13.89
C ILE A 310 -7.33 6.67 -13.47
N LEU A 311 -6.58 5.60 -13.63
CA LEU A 311 -5.18 5.58 -13.23
C LEU A 311 -4.32 6.37 -14.23
N PRO A 312 -3.27 7.07 -13.77
CA PRO A 312 -2.24 7.58 -14.65
C PRO A 312 -1.54 6.47 -15.44
N ASP A 313 -1.07 6.77 -16.66
CA ASP A 313 -0.48 5.79 -17.58
C ASP A 313 0.77 5.08 -17.04
N PHE A 314 1.45 5.66 -16.06
CA PHE A 314 2.60 5.06 -15.37
C PHE A 314 2.21 4.06 -14.27
N LEU A 315 0.92 3.85 -14.00
CA LEU A 315 0.41 2.84 -13.08
C LEU A 315 -0.42 1.81 -13.85
N LYS A 316 0.11 0.58 -13.99
CA LYS A 316 -0.60 -0.55 -14.58
C LYS A 316 -1.47 -1.23 -13.51
N LEU A 317 -2.79 -1.08 -13.62
CA LEU A 317 -3.73 -1.77 -12.75
C LEU A 317 -3.64 -3.29 -12.96
N VAL A 318 -3.62 -4.05 -11.87
CA VAL A 318 -3.86 -5.48 -11.83
C VAL A 318 -5.12 -5.72 -11.01
N PRO A 319 -6.26 -6.12 -11.63
CA PRO A 319 -7.48 -6.49 -10.96
C PRO A 319 -7.24 -7.57 -9.92
N GLN A 320 -7.87 -7.41 -8.77
CA GLN A 320 -7.78 -8.36 -7.67
C GLN A 320 -9.14 -8.50 -7.00
N GLU A 321 -9.44 -9.73 -6.57
CA GLU A 321 -10.53 -10.01 -5.64
C GLU A 321 -10.53 -9.05 -4.45
N SER A 322 -11.69 -8.45 -4.19
CA SER A 322 -11.83 -7.38 -3.21
C SER A 322 -12.51 -7.81 -1.90
N GLY A 323 -13.10 -9.01 -1.86
CA GLY A 323 -13.98 -9.44 -0.78
C GLY A 323 -15.47 -9.13 -1.04
N PHE A 324 -15.77 -8.47 -2.16
CA PHE A 324 -17.11 -8.04 -2.58
C PHE A 324 -17.51 -8.70 -3.89
N ASP A 325 -18.64 -8.26 -4.46
CA ASP A 325 -18.97 -8.64 -5.83
C ASP A 325 -18.04 -7.83 -6.77
N ASP A 326 -17.27 -8.50 -7.62
CA ASP A 326 -16.27 -7.86 -8.49
C ASP A 326 -16.58 -8.03 -9.98
N ASP A 327 -16.19 -7.06 -10.82
CA ASP A 327 -16.08 -7.19 -12.28
C ASP A 327 -14.61 -6.97 -12.67
N LEU A 328 -13.87 -8.07 -12.77
CA LEU A 328 -12.43 -8.10 -13.02
C LEU A 328 -12.15 -8.28 -14.51
N GLN A 329 -11.62 -7.24 -15.14
CA GLN A 329 -11.37 -7.19 -16.58
C GLN A 329 -9.88 -7.05 -16.88
N GLY A 330 -9.34 -8.03 -17.58
CA GLY A 330 -7.99 -8.12 -18.11
C GLY A 330 -7.67 -7.12 -19.24
N ASP A 331 -6.48 -7.24 -19.80
CA ASP A 331 -5.99 -6.57 -21.00
C ASP A 331 -5.83 -7.56 -22.17
N ASP A 332 -5.38 -7.13 -23.35
CA ASP A 332 -5.22 -8.07 -24.49
C ASP A 332 -3.89 -8.88 -24.39
N LEU A 333 -3.41 -9.13 -23.16
CA LEU A 333 -2.27 -10.01 -22.86
C LEU A 333 -2.75 -11.13 -21.93
N SER A 334 -1.93 -12.18 -21.79
CA SER A 334 -2.19 -13.22 -20.80
C SER A 334 -2.37 -12.68 -19.38
N ASN A 335 -3.51 -12.98 -18.77
CA ASN A 335 -3.89 -12.53 -17.44
C ASN A 335 -4.19 -13.69 -16.50
N ILE A 336 -4.15 -13.39 -15.21
CA ILE A 336 -4.55 -14.31 -14.15
C ILE A 336 -5.60 -13.59 -13.31
N LEU A 337 -6.83 -14.10 -13.32
CA LEU A 337 -7.96 -13.52 -12.60
C LEU A 337 -8.40 -14.51 -11.52
N LEU A 338 -8.38 -14.04 -10.27
CA LEU A 338 -8.79 -14.83 -9.10
C LEU A 338 -10.16 -14.34 -8.63
N SER A 339 -11.06 -15.28 -8.34
CA SER A 339 -12.34 -15.07 -7.66
C SER A 339 -12.42 -16.03 -6.46
N THR A 340 -12.61 -15.48 -5.26
CA THR A 340 -12.71 -16.29 -4.03
C THR A 340 -14.00 -16.05 -3.26
N THR A 341 -14.54 -14.83 -3.30
CA THR A 341 -15.77 -14.46 -2.58
C THR A 341 -16.68 -13.60 -3.45
N GLY A 342 -17.91 -13.31 -3.02
CA GLY A 342 -18.79 -12.47 -3.84
C GLY A 342 -19.49 -13.19 -5.01
N GLN A 343 -20.16 -12.41 -5.86
CA GLN A 343 -20.70 -12.80 -7.16
C GLN A 343 -19.94 -12.03 -8.23
N ASP A 344 -19.02 -12.72 -8.90
CA ASP A 344 -18.00 -12.02 -9.69
C ASP A 344 -18.22 -12.22 -11.18
N ARG A 345 -17.81 -11.23 -11.95
CA ARG A 345 -17.63 -11.31 -13.40
C ARG A 345 -16.14 -11.27 -13.71
N LEU A 346 -15.65 -12.23 -14.47
CA LEU A 346 -14.27 -12.31 -14.94
C LEU A 346 -14.24 -12.21 -16.46
N GLU A 347 -13.35 -11.36 -16.99
CA GLU A 347 -13.17 -11.17 -18.43
C GLU A 347 -11.67 -11.04 -18.73
N GLY A 348 -11.06 -12.05 -19.34
CA GLY A 348 -9.62 -12.07 -19.65
C GLY A 348 -9.26 -11.23 -20.88
N LYS A 349 -10.09 -11.28 -21.93
CA LYS A 349 -9.90 -10.69 -23.27
C LYS A 349 -8.92 -11.46 -24.14
N GLY A 350 -7.79 -10.86 -24.52
CA GLY A 350 -6.90 -11.39 -25.53
C GLY A 350 -5.70 -12.08 -24.91
N GLY A 351 -5.15 -13.08 -25.59
CA GLY A 351 -4.04 -13.87 -25.06
C GLY A 351 -4.52 -15.11 -24.31
N ARG A 352 -3.63 -15.74 -23.56
CA ARG A 352 -3.95 -16.94 -22.76
C ARG A 352 -4.23 -16.55 -21.33
N ASP A 353 -5.48 -16.69 -20.92
CA ASP A 353 -5.94 -16.30 -19.60
C ASP A 353 -6.12 -17.49 -18.65
N ILE A 354 -5.92 -17.23 -17.36
CA ILE A 354 -6.14 -18.18 -16.28
C ILE A 354 -7.16 -17.63 -15.30
N TYR A 355 -8.33 -18.27 -15.26
CA TYR A 355 -9.37 -18.02 -14.28
C TYR A 355 -9.22 -19.01 -13.12
N VAL A 356 -9.05 -18.49 -11.91
CA VAL A 356 -8.95 -19.29 -10.68
C VAL A 356 -10.18 -19.02 -9.85
N VAL A 357 -11.00 -20.04 -9.62
CA VAL A 357 -12.24 -19.91 -8.83
C VAL A 357 -12.14 -20.81 -7.60
N GLU A 358 -12.28 -20.23 -6.41
CA GLU A 358 -12.38 -21.00 -5.17
C GLU A 358 -13.81 -21.45 -4.88
N ASP A 359 -13.93 -22.52 -4.09
CA ASP A 359 -15.23 -23.00 -3.66
C ASP A 359 -15.82 -22.06 -2.61
N ARG A 360 -17.14 -21.90 -2.63
CA ARG A 360 -17.84 -21.06 -1.65
C ARG A 360 -19.24 -21.56 -1.34
N PRO A 361 -19.65 -21.51 -0.05
CA PRO A 361 -21.00 -21.87 0.35
C PRO A 361 -22.01 -20.85 -0.17
N ILE A 362 -23.28 -21.26 -0.31
CA ILE A 362 -24.43 -20.41 -0.68
C ILE A 362 -24.48 -20.07 -2.18
N ALA A 363 -24.45 -21.08 -3.07
CA ALA A 363 -24.73 -20.99 -4.52
C ALA A 363 -24.45 -19.62 -5.18
N ARG A 364 -23.27 -19.04 -4.91
CA ARG A 364 -22.87 -17.77 -5.49
C ARG A 364 -22.43 -18.05 -6.92
N GLU A 365 -22.87 -17.21 -7.85
CA GLU A 365 -22.51 -17.34 -9.26
C GLU A 365 -21.18 -16.63 -9.54
N VAL A 366 -20.28 -17.27 -10.30
CA VAL A 366 -19.19 -16.61 -11.02
C VAL A 366 -19.52 -16.62 -12.49
N ARG A 367 -19.46 -15.45 -13.13
CA ARG A 367 -19.72 -15.28 -14.55
C ARG A 367 -18.39 -15.09 -15.27
N ILE A 368 -18.11 -15.93 -16.25
CA ILE A 368 -16.88 -15.85 -17.05
C ILE A 368 -17.26 -15.42 -18.47
N ASP A 369 -16.74 -14.28 -18.88
CA ASP A 369 -16.85 -13.75 -20.24
C ASP A 369 -15.54 -14.07 -20.99
N ASN A 370 -15.52 -15.21 -21.67
CA ASN A 370 -14.34 -15.74 -22.35
C ASN A 370 -14.26 -15.24 -23.80
N TYR A 371 -14.56 -13.97 -24.04
CA TYR A 371 -14.57 -13.38 -25.38
C TYR A 371 -13.16 -12.98 -25.83
N ASP A 372 -12.70 -13.57 -26.93
CA ASP A 372 -11.50 -13.16 -27.67
C ASP A 372 -11.76 -13.21 -29.17
N ALA A 373 -11.38 -12.15 -29.87
CA ALA A 373 -11.52 -12.01 -31.31
C ALA A 373 -10.22 -11.44 -31.91
N PRO A 374 -9.14 -12.24 -31.97
CA PRO A 374 -7.85 -11.77 -32.45
C PRO A 374 -7.93 -11.38 -33.92
N ALA A 375 -7.15 -10.38 -34.33
CA ALA A 375 -7.13 -9.88 -35.70
C ALA A 375 -6.76 -10.96 -36.73
N THR A 376 -6.00 -11.98 -36.32
CA THR A 376 -5.60 -13.12 -37.13
C THR A 376 -5.62 -14.41 -36.30
N GLY A 377 -5.99 -15.52 -36.94
CA GLY A 377 -5.99 -16.84 -36.29
C GLY A 377 -7.26 -17.14 -35.49
N ASP A 378 -7.16 -18.15 -34.62
CA ASP A 378 -8.15 -18.48 -33.61
C ASP A 378 -7.64 -17.94 -32.25
N PRO A 379 -8.54 -17.67 -31.29
CA PRO A 379 -8.17 -17.33 -29.91
C PRO A 379 -7.14 -18.29 -29.31
N GLU A 380 -6.32 -17.80 -28.39
CA GLU A 380 -5.51 -18.68 -27.57
C GLU A 380 -6.40 -19.51 -26.63
N GLN A 381 -5.90 -20.66 -26.19
CA GLN A 381 -6.67 -21.52 -25.29
C GLN A 381 -6.50 -21.07 -23.84
N ASP A 382 -7.60 -20.64 -23.22
CA ASP A 382 -7.67 -20.23 -21.81
C ASP A 382 -7.84 -21.40 -20.86
N ILE A 383 -7.64 -21.13 -19.58
CA ILE A 383 -7.65 -22.12 -18.51
C ILE A 383 -8.56 -21.66 -17.37
N LEU A 384 -9.52 -22.50 -17.00
CA LEU A 384 -10.33 -22.37 -15.77
C LEU A 384 -9.90 -23.45 -14.78
N LEU A 385 -9.47 -23.04 -13.59
CA LEU A 385 -9.22 -23.94 -12.47
C LEU A 385 -10.50 -24.07 -11.62
N LEU A 386 -11.03 -25.29 -11.55
CA LEU A 386 -12.22 -25.59 -10.75
C LEU A 386 -11.87 -26.03 -9.33
N PRO A 387 -12.72 -25.68 -8.35
CA PRO A 387 -12.53 -26.12 -6.97
C PRO A 387 -12.99 -27.55 -6.69
N PHE A 388 -13.73 -28.19 -7.61
CA PHE A 388 -14.28 -29.55 -7.46
C PHE A 388 -13.88 -30.48 -8.62
N SER A 389 -14.06 -31.80 -8.45
CA SER A 389 -13.68 -32.79 -9.48
C SER A 389 -14.62 -32.71 -10.68
N LEU A 390 -14.12 -32.93 -11.90
CA LEU A 390 -14.95 -33.05 -13.10
C LEU A 390 -15.99 -34.19 -13.02
N LYS A 391 -15.79 -35.17 -12.12
CA LYS A 391 -16.77 -36.24 -11.86
C LYS A 391 -17.97 -35.78 -11.04
N GLU A 392 -17.85 -34.63 -10.39
CA GLU A 392 -18.81 -34.08 -9.44
C GLU A 392 -19.61 -32.93 -10.06
N ILE A 393 -19.50 -32.69 -11.38
CA ILE A 393 -20.15 -31.55 -12.03
C ILE A 393 -21.43 -31.94 -12.78
N ALA A 394 -22.35 -31.00 -12.85
CA ALA A 394 -23.44 -30.95 -13.81
C ALA A 394 -23.18 -29.79 -14.78
N ILE A 395 -23.38 -30.04 -16.08
CA ILE A 395 -23.36 -29.02 -17.12
C ILE A 395 -24.77 -28.86 -17.66
N THR A 396 -25.31 -27.65 -17.58
CA THR A 396 -26.62 -27.29 -18.14
C THR A 396 -26.46 -26.09 -19.06
N GLN A 397 -27.43 -25.89 -19.94
CA GLN A 397 -27.46 -24.74 -20.85
C GLN A 397 -28.67 -23.88 -20.54
N GLU A 398 -28.47 -22.56 -20.52
CA GLU A 398 -29.52 -21.56 -20.38
C GLU A 398 -29.36 -20.52 -21.50
N GLU A 399 -30.26 -20.53 -22.49
CA GLU A 399 -30.13 -19.69 -23.69
C GLU A 399 -28.75 -19.87 -24.37
N ASP A 400 -27.94 -18.81 -24.41
CA ASP A 400 -26.60 -18.82 -24.98
C ASP A 400 -25.48 -19.10 -23.96
N ASP A 401 -25.83 -19.24 -22.68
CA ASP A 401 -24.90 -19.48 -21.58
C ASP A 401 -24.77 -20.98 -21.26
N VAL A 402 -23.60 -21.36 -20.73
CA VAL A 402 -23.36 -22.69 -20.16
C VAL A 402 -23.12 -22.59 -18.67
N ILE A 403 -23.87 -23.37 -17.89
CA ILE A 403 -23.79 -23.40 -16.43
C ILE A 403 -23.05 -24.66 -16.00
N VAL A 404 -22.01 -24.49 -15.19
CA VAL A 404 -21.26 -25.58 -14.54
C VAL A 404 -21.53 -25.48 -13.05
N SER A 405 -22.14 -26.51 -12.47
CA SER A 405 -22.51 -26.56 -11.05
C SER A 405 -22.10 -27.89 -10.44
N HIS A 406 -22.05 -27.95 -9.10
CA HIS A 406 -21.82 -29.21 -8.42
C HIS A 406 -23.06 -30.12 -8.53
N PHE A 407 -22.88 -31.38 -8.94
CA PHE A 407 -23.93 -32.34 -9.29
C PHE A 407 -24.83 -32.72 -8.11
N ASN A 408 -24.26 -33.03 -6.93
CA ASN A 408 -25.02 -33.48 -5.76
C ASN A 408 -25.47 -32.35 -4.81
N SER A 409 -24.58 -31.38 -4.57
CA SER A 409 -24.80 -30.29 -3.61
C SER A 409 -24.67 -28.89 -4.25
N PRO A 410 -25.44 -28.54 -5.31
CA PRO A 410 -25.30 -27.25 -5.99
C PRO A 410 -25.54 -26.03 -5.08
N ALA A 411 -26.29 -26.19 -3.98
CA ALA A 411 -26.53 -25.14 -3.00
C ALA A 411 -25.32 -24.82 -2.09
N GLU A 412 -24.40 -25.77 -1.96
CA GLU A 412 -23.25 -25.72 -1.04
C GLU A 412 -21.95 -25.32 -1.74
N HIS A 413 -21.97 -25.22 -3.07
CA HIS A 413 -20.81 -24.98 -3.91
C HIS A 413 -21.04 -23.79 -4.85
N VAL A 414 -19.94 -23.25 -5.38
CA VAL A 414 -19.99 -22.21 -6.41
C VAL A 414 -20.66 -22.72 -7.69
N THR A 415 -21.43 -21.86 -8.34
CA THR A 415 -21.97 -22.09 -9.69
C THR A 415 -21.24 -21.21 -10.68
N LEU A 416 -20.80 -21.76 -11.81
CA LEU A 416 -20.13 -21.00 -12.86
C LEU A 416 -21.06 -20.83 -14.05
N ARG A 417 -21.13 -19.61 -14.57
CA ARG A 417 -21.85 -19.26 -15.80
C ARG A 417 -20.84 -18.81 -16.85
N LEU A 418 -20.64 -19.62 -17.87
CA LEU A 418 -19.87 -19.26 -19.06
C LEU A 418 -20.79 -18.45 -19.98
N ILE A 419 -20.58 -17.13 -20.00
CA ILE A 419 -21.43 -16.18 -20.72
C ILE A 419 -21.28 -16.40 -22.23
N ASN A 420 -22.40 -16.40 -22.95
CA ASN A 420 -22.43 -16.41 -24.43
C ASN A 420 -21.68 -17.57 -25.10
N PHE A 421 -21.35 -18.62 -24.36
CA PHE A 421 -20.55 -19.74 -24.83
C PHE A 421 -21.12 -20.38 -26.11
N MET A 422 -22.44 -20.40 -26.25
CA MET A 422 -23.11 -20.99 -27.41
C MET A 422 -23.06 -20.12 -28.67
N LEU A 423 -22.74 -18.82 -28.57
CA LEU A 423 -22.78 -17.89 -29.69
C LEU A 423 -21.83 -18.30 -30.82
N ASP A 424 -20.52 -18.23 -30.61
CA ASP A 424 -19.55 -18.63 -31.62
C ASP A 424 -18.17 -18.99 -31.04
N LYS A 425 -17.20 -19.29 -31.91
CA LYS A 425 -15.87 -19.75 -31.51
C LYS A 425 -15.07 -18.71 -30.70
N THR A 426 -15.40 -17.43 -30.81
CA THR A 426 -14.79 -16.35 -30.01
C THR A 426 -15.12 -16.46 -28.53
N TYR A 427 -16.04 -17.34 -28.11
CA TYR A 427 -16.32 -17.63 -26.69
C TYR A 427 -15.90 -19.05 -26.28
N ARG A 428 -15.46 -19.88 -27.23
CA ARG A 428 -15.26 -21.33 -27.04
C ARG A 428 -13.81 -21.76 -27.11
N HIS A 429 -12.98 -21.17 -26.26
CA HIS A 429 -11.57 -21.48 -26.16
C HIS A 429 -11.13 -21.73 -24.71
N LEU A 430 -12.04 -22.26 -23.88
CA LEU A 430 -11.79 -22.57 -22.47
C LEU A 430 -11.43 -24.05 -22.23
N SER A 431 -10.29 -24.28 -21.61
CA SER A 431 -9.94 -25.55 -20.97
C SER A 431 -10.24 -25.49 -19.49
N VAL A 432 -10.67 -26.61 -18.92
CA VAL A 432 -11.03 -26.74 -17.51
C VAL A 432 -10.08 -27.74 -16.87
N VAL A 433 -9.52 -27.35 -15.73
CA VAL A 433 -8.65 -28.17 -14.89
C VAL A 433 -9.32 -28.33 -13.54
N ASP A 434 -9.57 -29.56 -13.09
CA ASP A 434 -10.11 -29.77 -11.74
C ASP A 434 -9.04 -29.83 -10.65
N LYS A 435 -9.51 -29.89 -9.38
CA LYS A 435 -8.68 -30.08 -8.18
C LYS A 435 -7.77 -31.34 -8.23
N GLU A 436 -8.09 -32.34 -9.05
CA GLU A 436 -7.28 -33.56 -9.22
C GLU A 436 -6.23 -33.41 -10.34
N GLY A 437 -6.23 -32.28 -11.05
CA GLY A 437 -5.35 -32.00 -12.20
C GLY A 437 -5.84 -32.63 -13.50
N ALA A 438 -7.08 -33.14 -13.56
CA ALA A 438 -7.67 -33.62 -14.80
C ALA A 438 -8.04 -32.43 -15.70
N VAL A 439 -7.73 -32.56 -17.00
CA VAL A 439 -7.88 -31.46 -17.96
C VAL A 439 -8.82 -31.85 -19.08
N HIS A 440 -9.81 -31.02 -19.33
CA HIS A 440 -10.81 -31.21 -20.38
C HIS A 440 -11.07 -29.89 -21.11
N THR A 441 -11.40 -29.96 -22.41
CA THR A 441 -11.85 -28.78 -23.15
C THR A 441 -13.38 -28.71 -23.10
N VAL A 442 -13.92 -27.52 -22.80
CA VAL A 442 -15.36 -27.28 -22.95
C VAL A 442 -15.65 -27.10 -24.43
N SER A 443 -16.60 -27.87 -24.95
CA SER A 443 -16.89 -27.87 -26.39
C SER A 443 -18.36 -28.22 -26.64
N ILE A 444 -18.79 -28.00 -27.88
CA ILE A 444 -20.15 -28.33 -28.32
C ILE A 444 -20.11 -29.67 -29.06
N ASN A 445 -21.05 -30.56 -28.74
CA ASN A 445 -21.20 -31.85 -29.41
C ASN A 445 -21.98 -31.70 -30.75
N PHE A 446 -22.11 -32.79 -31.51
CA PHE A 446 -22.82 -32.78 -32.81
C PHE A 446 -24.34 -32.51 -32.72
N ARG A 447 -24.89 -32.32 -31.51
CA ARG A 447 -26.29 -31.99 -31.24
C ARG A 447 -26.46 -30.56 -30.73
N ASP A 448 -25.42 -29.73 -30.82
CA ASP A 448 -25.39 -28.38 -30.29
C ASP A 448 -25.55 -28.30 -28.76
N GLU A 449 -25.15 -29.35 -28.04
CA GLU A 449 -25.14 -29.37 -26.57
C GLU A 449 -23.70 -29.19 -26.06
N ALA A 450 -23.51 -28.37 -25.02
CA ALA A 450 -22.22 -28.20 -24.36
C ALA A 450 -21.81 -29.46 -23.56
N GLY A 451 -20.53 -29.77 -23.56
CA GLY A 451 -19.96 -30.88 -22.81
C GLY A 451 -18.44 -30.83 -22.73
N LEU A 452 -17.88 -31.79 -21.98
CA LEU A 452 -16.44 -31.94 -21.84
C LEU A 452 -15.91 -33.00 -22.80
N ILE A 453 -14.93 -32.61 -23.63
CA ILE A 453 -14.18 -33.56 -24.45
C ILE A 453 -12.77 -33.68 -23.86
N SER A 454 -12.36 -34.92 -23.59
CA SER A 454 -10.99 -35.23 -23.17
C SER A 454 -10.04 -35.02 -24.34
N TYR A 455 -9.36 -33.87 -24.38
CA TYR A 455 -8.23 -33.64 -25.26
C TYR A 455 -6.92 -33.66 -24.46
N GLN A 456 -6.02 -34.58 -24.82
CA GLN A 456 -4.71 -34.77 -24.19
C GLN A 456 -3.61 -33.86 -24.78
N LEU A 457 -3.98 -32.73 -25.38
CA LEU A 457 -3.04 -31.86 -26.10
C LEU A 457 -2.93 -30.52 -25.40
N PHE A 458 -2.01 -30.44 -24.43
CA PHE A 458 -1.27 -29.20 -24.24
C PHE A 458 -0.16 -29.16 -25.28
N PRO A 459 -0.16 -28.26 -26.27
CA PRO A 459 1.07 -27.95 -26.98
C PRO A 459 1.94 -27.15 -26.00
N ASN A 460 2.78 -27.86 -25.23
CA ASN A 460 3.85 -27.31 -24.39
C ASN A 460 3.44 -26.31 -23.28
N LEU A 461 3.02 -26.80 -22.10
CA LEU A 461 3.21 -26.02 -20.87
C LEU A 461 4.71 -25.88 -20.58
N LYS A 462 5.31 -24.77 -21.02
CA LYS A 462 6.57 -24.28 -20.41
C LYS A 462 6.21 -23.41 -19.20
N LEU A 463 5.76 -24.05 -18.13
CA LEU A 463 5.44 -23.47 -16.81
C LEU A 463 6.54 -22.55 -16.21
N LYS A 464 7.76 -22.56 -16.75
CA LYS A 464 8.92 -21.87 -16.16
C LYS A 464 8.92 -20.35 -16.28
N ASN A 465 8.20 -19.76 -17.25
CA ASN A 465 8.25 -18.30 -17.48
C ASN A 465 6.95 -17.57 -17.14
N GLU A 466 5.80 -18.26 -17.14
CA GLU A 466 4.48 -17.65 -16.85
C GLU A 466 4.23 -17.45 -15.34
N PHE A 467 4.97 -18.17 -14.49
CA PHE A 467 4.93 -17.99 -13.03
C PHE A 467 5.74 -16.78 -12.52
N ASN A 468 6.45 -16.03 -13.38
CA ASN A 468 7.07 -14.78 -12.94
C ASN A 468 6.01 -13.73 -12.54
N HIS A 469 4.85 -13.72 -13.19
CA HIS A 469 3.69 -12.95 -12.74
C HIS A 469 3.13 -13.47 -11.42
N LEU A 470 3.15 -14.79 -11.21
CA LEU A 470 2.77 -15.40 -9.93
C LEU A 470 3.77 -15.07 -8.81
N ASN A 471 5.06 -14.90 -9.10
CA ASN A 471 6.04 -14.44 -8.12
C ASN A 471 5.80 -12.99 -7.70
N HIS A 472 5.46 -12.10 -8.65
CA HIS A 472 5.07 -10.72 -8.31
C HIS A 472 3.70 -10.65 -7.60
N LEU A 473 2.71 -11.46 -8.01
CA LEU A 473 1.41 -11.60 -7.33
C LEU A 473 1.54 -12.28 -5.95
N ASN A 474 2.47 -13.23 -5.78
CA ASN A 474 2.77 -13.88 -4.50
C ASN A 474 3.56 -12.95 -3.58
N GLN A 475 4.48 -12.12 -4.11
CA GLN A 475 5.07 -11.01 -3.37
C GLN A 475 3.97 -10.05 -2.89
N LEU A 476 3.04 -9.65 -3.77
CA LEU A 476 1.91 -8.77 -3.41
C LEU A 476 0.89 -9.40 -2.44
N ARG A 477 0.62 -10.71 -2.54
CA ARG A 477 -0.21 -11.46 -1.56
C ARG A 477 0.50 -11.65 -0.22
N GLN A 478 1.82 -11.85 -0.22
CA GLN A 478 2.62 -11.86 1.02
C GLN A 478 2.58 -10.49 1.69
N ILE A 479 2.74 -9.40 0.92
CA ILE A 479 2.75 -8.03 1.47
C ILE A 479 1.38 -7.61 2.03
N THR A 480 0.27 -8.09 1.46
CA THR A 480 -1.07 -7.90 2.08
C THR A 480 -1.27 -8.77 3.33
N SER A 481 -0.57 -9.89 3.47
CA SER A 481 -0.52 -10.69 4.70
C SER A 481 0.45 -10.17 5.77
N GLU A 482 1.40 -9.31 5.39
CA GLU A 482 2.39 -8.67 6.28
C GLU A 482 1.83 -7.46 7.05
N PHE A 483 0.55 -7.13 6.91
CA PHE A 483 -0.12 -6.23 7.86
C PHE A 483 -0.17 -6.79 9.29
N SER A 484 0.07 -8.09 9.49
CA SER A 484 0.21 -8.67 10.84
C SER A 484 1.45 -8.15 11.58
N GLU A 485 2.53 -7.78 10.89
CA GLU A 485 3.74 -7.27 11.53
C GLU A 485 3.56 -5.82 12.01
N ILE A 486 2.80 -5.00 11.27
CA ILE A 486 2.43 -3.64 11.71
C ILE A 486 1.49 -3.72 12.93
N GLU A 487 0.53 -4.66 12.91
CA GLU A 487 -0.37 -4.91 14.03
C GLU A 487 0.36 -5.43 15.27
N GLU A 488 1.36 -6.31 15.09
CA GLU A 488 2.17 -6.88 16.18
C GLU A 488 3.18 -5.88 16.76
N VAL A 489 3.87 -5.12 15.90
CA VAL A 489 4.88 -4.13 16.32
C VAL A 489 4.22 -2.92 16.97
N PHE A 490 3.12 -2.41 16.41
CA PHE A 490 2.48 -1.18 16.87
C PHE A 490 1.23 -1.38 17.73
N HIS A 491 0.73 -2.61 17.88
CA HIS A 491 -0.49 -2.94 18.64
C HIS A 491 -1.74 -2.18 18.14
N VAL A 492 -1.78 -1.90 16.84
CA VAL A 492 -2.83 -1.11 16.17
C VAL A 492 -3.34 -1.91 14.98
N PRO A 493 -4.66 -2.17 14.87
CA PRO A 493 -5.26 -2.82 13.71
C PRO A 493 -4.82 -2.19 12.37
N GLY A 494 -4.54 -2.97 11.33
CA GLY A 494 -4.02 -2.51 10.05
C GLY A 494 -4.89 -1.45 9.36
N ASP A 495 -6.21 -1.54 9.55
CA ASP A 495 -7.21 -0.54 9.10
C ASP A 495 -7.16 0.78 9.89
N LYS A 496 -6.56 0.75 11.09
CA LYS A 496 -6.32 1.92 11.95
C LYS A 496 -4.91 2.47 11.86
N VAL A 497 -3.95 1.82 11.20
CA VAL A 497 -2.59 2.35 10.99
C VAL A 497 -2.64 3.70 10.27
N LEU A 498 -3.49 3.81 9.25
CA LEU A 498 -3.83 5.05 8.54
C LEU A 498 -4.49 6.12 9.42
N GLN A 499 -5.04 5.73 10.58
CA GLN A 499 -5.71 6.59 11.55
C GLN A 499 -4.83 6.92 12.77
N THR A 500 -3.86 6.08 13.14
CA THR A 500 -3.00 6.28 14.34
C THR A 500 -2.01 7.41 14.21
N VAL A 501 -1.83 7.94 13.01
CA VAL A 501 -1.07 9.17 12.75
C VAL A 501 -2.04 10.35 12.45
N THR A 502 -3.35 10.17 12.61
CA THR A 502 -4.31 11.30 12.62
C THR A 502 -4.23 11.92 14.01
N PRO A 503 -4.06 13.24 14.13
CA PRO A 503 -3.81 13.85 15.41
C PRO A 503 -5.01 13.57 16.33
N VAL A 504 -4.74 13.16 17.57
CA VAL A 504 -5.74 13.29 18.64
C VAL A 504 -5.88 14.79 18.91
N ILE A 505 -6.55 15.51 18.01
CA ILE A 505 -7.21 16.76 18.36
C ILE A 505 -8.55 16.31 18.96
N SER A 506 -8.52 15.98 20.24
CA SER A 506 -9.74 16.07 21.03
C SER A 506 -10.09 17.55 21.19
N SER A 507 -11.12 17.97 20.47
CA SER A 507 -12.00 19.15 20.67
C SER A 507 -11.37 20.53 20.83
#